data_AF-A0A1F4K4P2-F1
#
_entry.id   AF-A0A1F4K4P2-F1
#
_cell.length_a   1.000
_cell.length_b   1.000
_cell.length_c   1.000
_cell.angle_alpha   90.00
_cell.angle_beta   90.00
_cell.angle_gamma   90.00
#
_symmetry.space_group_name_H-M   'P 1'
#
loop_
_entity.id
_entity.type
_entity.pdbx_description
1 polymer ?
#
loop_
_entity_poly.entity_id
_entity_poly.type
_entity_poly.pdbx_seq_one_letter_code
_entity_poly.pdbx_strand_id
1 'polypeptide(L)'
;MEREDPPYSGNRLPDFRRSERLPWARAMLDNAREPEVLAWDYEEGDGDIRTYVWLQYFDYLIVMKRYKDGRRRLITAHWLEYDSKRRNLLKKFQKRITG
;
A
#
# COMPACT_ATOMS: atom_id res chain seq x y z
N MET A 1 -7.02 19.00 -14.84
CA MET A 1 -7.89 18.65 -13.70
C MET A 1 -7.14 19.08 -12.45
N GLU A 2 -7.43 20.29 -12.00
CA GLU A 2 -6.80 20.91 -10.82
C GLU A 2 -7.12 20.11 -9.57
N ARG A 3 -6.13 20.00 -8.69
CA ARG A 3 -6.33 19.49 -7.33
C ARG A 3 -7.07 20.57 -6.56
N GLU A 4 -8.33 20.33 -6.23
CA GLU A 4 -8.88 20.93 -5.03
C GLU A 4 -8.33 20.13 -3.85
N ASP A 5 -7.17 20.56 -3.33
CA ASP A 5 -6.81 20.18 -1.97
C ASP A 5 -7.93 20.74 -1.07
N PRO A 6 -8.71 19.90 -0.37
CA PRO A 6 -9.80 20.40 0.45
C PRO A 6 -9.21 21.37 1.49
N PRO A 7 -9.92 22.46 1.82
CA PRO A 7 -9.42 23.47 2.74
C PRO A 7 -8.98 22.80 4.04
N TYR A 8 -7.84 23.26 4.57
CA TYR A 8 -7.28 22.89 5.87
C TYR A 8 -8.23 23.33 7.01
N SER A 9 -9.45 22.84 7.01
CA SER A 9 -10.27 22.77 8.22
C SER A 9 -9.71 21.60 9.00
N GLY A 10 -9.40 21.78 10.29
CA GLY A 10 -8.83 20.73 11.16
C GLY A 10 -9.70 19.46 11.30
N ASN A 11 -10.81 19.35 10.56
CA ASN A 11 -11.63 18.17 10.44
C ASN A 11 -11.01 17.20 9.44
N ARG A 12 -10.25 16.22 9.94
CA ARG A 12 -9.88 15.02 9.19
C ARG A 12 -11.14 14.17 8.97
N LEU A 13 -11.93 14.52 7.96
CA LEU A 13 -13.07 13.71 7.56
C LEU A 13 -12.55 12.39 6.96
N PRO A 14 -13.17 11.24 7.31
CA PRO A 14 -12.83 9.97 6.70
C PRO A 14 -13.09 10.04 5.20
N ASP A 15 -12.10 9.62 4.41
CA ASP A 15 -12.28 9.41 2.98
C ASP A 15 -13.09 8.12 2.79
N PHE A 16 -14.41 8.28 2.67
CA PHE A 16 -15.35 7.18 2.56
C PHE A 16 -15.05 6.31 1.36
N ARG A 17 -14.69 6.93 0.22
CA ARG A 17 -14.27 6.19 -0.96
C ARG A 17 -13.14 5.28 -0.54
N ARG A 18 -11.99 5.80 -0.05
CA ARG A 18 -10.85 4.96 0.37
C ARG A 18 -11.22 3.83 1.34
N SER A 19 -12.26 4.04 2.15
CA SER A 19 -12.71 3.10 3.17
C SER A 19 -13.63 1.98 2.65
N GLU A 20 -14.26 2.14 1.48
CA GLU A 20 -15.21 1.17 0.88
C GLU A 20 -14.64 -0.24 0.75
N ARG A 21 -13.31 -0.37 0.61
CA ARG A 21 -12.62 -1.64 0.38
C ARG A 21 -11.68 -2.04 1.52
N LEU A 22 -11.84 -1.49 2.73
CA LEU A 22 -11.17 -2.01 3.92
C LEU A 22 -11.37 -3.52 4.14
N PRO A 23 -12.55 -4.12 3.85
CA PRO A 23 -12.75 -5.56 4.03
C PRO A 23 -11.81 -6.44 3.19
N TRP A 24 -11.29 -5.92 2.08
CA TRP A 24 -10.40 -6.67 1.19
C TRP A 24 -9.02 -6.89 1.81
N ALA A 25 -8.63 -6.07 2.78
CA ALA A 25 -7.32 -6.17 3.41
C ALA A 25 -7.07 -7.56 4.01
N ARG A 26 -8.08 -8.15 4.66
CA ARG A 26 -7.95 -9.49 5.24
C ARG A 26 -7.75 -10.55 4.16
N ALA A 27 -8.63 -10.59 3.17
CA ALA A 27 -8.57 -11.58 2.09
C ALA A 27 -7.21 -11.52 1.35
N MET A 28 -6.72 -10.31 1.12
CA MET A 28 -5.41 -10.07 0.50
C MET A 28 -4.23 -10.56 1.35
N LEU A 29 -4.30 -10.37 2.67
CA LEU A 29 -3.24 -10.82 3.58
C LEU A 29 -3.25 -12.35 3.73
N ASP A 30 -4.43 -12.96 3.80
CA ASP A 30 -4.60 -14.40 3.90
C ASP A 30 -4.11 -15.11 2.61
N ASN A 31 -4.26 -14.45 1.46
CA ASN A 31 -3.86 -14.95 0.14
C ASN A 31 -2.59 -14.27 -0.42
N ALA A 32 -1.72 -13.71 0.42
CA ALA A 32 -0.54 -12.95 -0.02
C ALA A 32 0.53 -13.78 -0.76
N ARG A 33 0.34 -15.11 -0.84
CA ARG A 33 1.23 -16.05 -1.57
C ARG A 33 0.73 -16.37 -2.98
N GLU A 34 -0.49 -15.97 -3.31
CA GLU A 34 -1.04 -16.17 -4.64
C GLU A 34 -0.23 -15.36 -5.68
N PRO A 35 0.00 -15.89 -6.88
CA PRO A 35 0.84 -15.25 -7.90
C PRO A 35 0.29 -13.89 -8.38
N GLU A 36 -1.01 -13.67 -8.22
CA GLU A 36 -1.69 -12.41 -8.55
C GLU A 36 -1.40 -11.29 -7.54
N VAL A 37 -0.89 -11.65 -6.35
CA VAL A 37 -0.58 -10.72 -5.26
C VAL A 37 0.91 -10.50 -5.19
N LEU A 38 1.35 -9.27 -5.45
CA LEU A 38 2.74 -8.90 -5.24
C LEU A 38 2.96 -8.52 -3.79
N ALA A 39 3.60 -9.40 -3.03
CA ALA A 39 3.96 -9.17 -1.64
C ALA A 39 5.49 -9.06 -1.47
N TRP A 40 5.98 -7.94 -0.95
CA TRP A 40 7.40 -7.74 -0.72
C TRP A 40 7.72 -6.82 0.47
N ASP A 41 8.87 -7.06 1.09
CA ASP A 41 9.49 -6.14 2.04
C ASP A 41 10.43 -5.19 1.29
N TYR A 42 10.44 -3.93 1.70
CA TYR A 42 11.29 -2.87 1.15
C TYR A 42 11.75 -1.95 2.28
N GLU A 43 13.05 -1.65 2.31
CA GLU A 43 13.63 -0.68 3.25
C GLU A 43 13.43 0.75 2.71
N GLU A 44 12.67 1.56 3.44
CA GLU A 44 12.49 2.97 3.12
C GLU A 44 13.74 3.78 3.50
N GLY A 45 13.85 5.01 2.98
CA GLY A 45 15.05 5.84 3.19
C GLY A 45 15.33 6.24 4.64
N ASP A 46 14.38 6.04 5.55
CA ASP A 46 14.50 6.24 7.00
C ASP A 46 14.97 4.97 7.74
N GLY A 47 15.25 3.88 7.01
CA GLY A 47 15.60 2.57 7.56
C GLY A 47 14.40 1.75 8.07
N ASP A 48 13.16 2.26 7.92
CA ASP A 48 11.97 1.47 8.25
C ASP A 48 11.73 0.41 7.17
N ILE A 49 11.52 -0.83 7.60
CA ILE A 49 11.09 -1.91 6.70
C ILE A 49 9.57 -1.85 6.53
N ARG A 50 9.12 -1.68 5.30
CA ARG A 50 7.70 -1.72 4.92
C ARG A 50 7.41 -3.00 4.15
N THR A 51 6.33 -3.67 4.52
CA THR A 51 5.74 -4.75 3.73
C THR A 51 4.65 -4.17 2.85
N TYR A 52 4.81 -4.32 1.54
CA TYR A 52 3.83 -3.97 0.52
C TYR A 52 3.11 -5.24 0.08
N VAL A 53 1.78 -5.20 0.02
CA VAL A 53 0.95 -6.27 -0.55
C VAL A 53 0.02 -5.62 -1.57
N TRP A 54 0.23 -5.92 -2.84
CA TRP A 54 -0.43 -5.23 -3.95
C TRP A 54 -1.15 -6.21 -4.86
N LEU A 55 -2.47 -6.04 -4.96
CA LEU A 55 -3.28 -6.67 -6.00
C LEU A 55 -3.24 -5.78 -7.24
N GLN A 56 -2.39 -6.14 -8.20
CA GLN A 56 -2.16 -5.28 -9.37
C GLN A 56 -3.43 -5.06 -10.19
N TYR A 57 -4.20 -6.13 -10.44
CA TYR A 57 -5.37 -6.08 -11.31
C TYR A 57 -6.46 -5.12 -10.79
N PHE A 58 -6.60 -5.01 -9.47
CA PHE A 58 -7.61 -4.15 -8.83
C PHE A 58 -7.02 -2.87 -8.22
N ASP A 59 -5.74 -2.61 -8.49
CA ASP A 59 -5.00 -1.47 -7.95
C ASP A 59 -5.08 -1.32 -6.43
N TYR A 60 -5.24 -2.41 -5.69
CA TYR A 60 -5.44 -2.36 -4.25
C TYR A 60 -4.12 -2.62 -3.51
N LEU A 61 -3.66 -1.63 -2.75
CA LEU A 61 -2.39 -1.67 -2.03
C LEU A 61 -2.62 -1.68 -0.52
N ILE A 62 -1.91 -2.57 0.15
CA ILE A 62 -1.75 -2.61 1.60
C ILE A 62 -0.29 -2.32 1.94
N VAL A 63 -0.07 -1.44 2.92
CA VAL A 63 1.25 -1.11 3.43
C VAL A 63 1.28 -1.38 4.93
N MET A 64 2.25 -2.17 5.36
CA MET A 64 2.48 -2.51 6.76
C MET A 64 3.89 -2.10 7.19
N LYS A 65 4.04 -1.66 8.44
CA LYS A 65 5.35 -1.53 9.08
C LYS A 65 5.77 -2.89 9.61
N ARG A 66 6.99 -3.35 9.30
CA ARG A 66 7.60 -4.52 9.91
C ARG A 66 8.45 -4.09 11.11
N TYR A 67 8.20 -4.70 12.26
CA TYR A 67 9.01 -4.52 13.46
C TYR A 67 10.17 -5.54 13.50
N LYS A 68 11.18 -5.24 14.32
CA LYS A 68 12.37 -6.09 14.49
C LYS A 68 12.04 -7.50 15.01
N ASP A 69 10.94 -7.64 15.76
CA ASP A 69 10.44 -8.91 16.29
C ASP A 69 9.61 -9.71 15.28
N GLY A 70 9.51 -9.26 14.03
CA GLY A 70 8.76 -9.92 12.96
C GLY A 70 7.27 -9.59 12.93
N ARG A 71 6.73 -8.86 13.93
CA ARG A 71 5.34 -8.39 13.90
C ARG A 71 5.16 -7.33 12.82
N ARG A 72 3.94 -7.23 12.30
CA ARG A 72 3.55 -6.23 11.29
C ARG A 72 2.37 -5.41 11.79
N ARG A 73 2.41 -4.09 11.55
CA ARG A 73 1.30 -3.18 11.83
C ARG A 73 0.80 -2.57 10.52
N LEU A 74 -0.50 -2.68 10.27
CA LEU A 74 -1.16 -2.00 9.17
C LEU A 74 -0.97 -0.49 9.32
N ILE A 75 -0.44 0.14 8.28
CA ILE A 75 -0.34 1.60 8.17
C ILE A 75 -1.53 2.11 7.37
N THR A 76 -1.74 1.54 6.19
CA THR A 76 -2.79 1.95 5.27
C THR A 76 -3.16 0.80 4.33
N ALA A 77 -4.41 0.78 3.90
CA ALA A 77 -4.90 -0.01 2.79
C ALA A 77 -5.80 0.89 1.93
N HIS A 78 -5.50 1.00 0.64
CA HIS A 78 -6.20 1.90 -0.28
C HIS A 78 -5.97 1.48 -1.74
N TRP A 79 -6.79 1.98 -2.66
CA TRP A 79 -6.51 1.83 -4.09
C TRP A 79 -5.50 2.85 -4.59
N LEU A 80 -4.83 2.51 -5.68
CA LEU A 80 -4.00 3.41 -6.44
C LEU A 80 -4.88 4.14 -7.47
N GLU A 81 -4.89 5.46 -7.40
CA GLU A 81 -5.58 6.28 -8.40
C GLU A 81 -4.65 6.60 -9.57
N TYR A 82 -3.36 6.84 -9.29
CA TYR A 82 -2.42 7.46 -10.22
C TYR A 82 -1.39 6.46 -10.77
N ASP A 83 -1.18 6.52 -12.09
CA ASP A 83 -0.18 5.68 -12.78
C ASP A 83 1.25 5.95 -12.33
N SER A 84 1.54 7.16 -11.85
CA SER A 84 2.84 7.50 -11.28
C SER A 84 3.13 6.68 -10.02
N LYS A 85 2.12 6.47 -9.15
CA LYS A 85 2.25 5.62 -7.97
C LYS A 85 2.45 4.16 -8.36
N ARG A 86 1.68 3.65 -9.34
CA ARG A 86 1.84 2.29 -9.89
C ARG A 86 3.27 2.04 -10.38
N ARG A 87 3.79 2.96 -11.20
CA ARG A 87 5.17 2.90 -11.73
C ARG A 87 6.21 2.92 -10.62
N ASN A 88 6.02 3.74 -9.58
CA ASN A 88 6.95 3.78 -8.45
C ASN A 88 6.94 2.48 -7.63
N LEU A 89 5.77 1.86 -7.42
CA LEU A 89 5.65 0.57 -6.73
C LEU A 89 6.30 -0.55 -7.55
N LEU A 90 6.09 -0.58 -8.87
CA LEU A 90 6.76 -1.51 -9.77
C LEU A 90 8.28 -1.40 -9.67
N LYS A 91 8.83 -0.17 -9.65
CA LYS A 91 10.26 0.04 -9.45
C LYS A 91 10.75 -0.51 -8.11
N LYS A 92 10.00 -0.31 -7.02
CA LYS A 92 10.34 -0.87 -5.70
C LYS A 92 10.33 -2.40 -5.72
N PHE A 93 9.33 -2.99 -6.37
CA PHE A 93 9.23 -4.45 -6.52
C PHE A 93 10.38 -5.02 -7.38
N GLN A 94 10.71 -4.38 -8.50
CA GLN A 94 11.83 -4.78 -9.36
C GLN A 94 13.17 -4.71 -8.64
N LYS A 95 13.42 -3.65 -7.85
CA LYS A 95 14.65 -3.53 -7.05
C LYS A 95 14.88 -4.72 -6.11
N ARG A 96 13.81 -5.34 -5.61
CA ARG A 96 13.92 -6.57 -4.80
C ARG A 96 14.34 -7.79 -5.63
N ILE A 97 13.92 -7.89 -6.89
CA ILE A 97 14.24 -9.04 -7.75
C ILE A 97 15.71 -8.96 -8.21
N THR A 98 16.23 -7.74 -8.37
CA THR A 98 17.59 -7.49 -8.88
C THR A 98 18.65 -7.41 -7.78
N GLY A 99 18.27 -7.45 -6.50
CA GLY A 99 19.17 -7.47 -5.34
C GLY A 99 19.15 -8.82 -4.63
#